data_AF-A0A2K8M460-F1
#
_entry.id   AF-A0A2K8M460-F1
#
_cell.length_a   1.000
_cell.length_b   1.000
_cell.length_c   1.000
_cell.angle_alpha   90.00
_cell.angle_beta   90.00
_cell.angle_gamma   90.00
#
_symmetry.space_group_name_H-M   'P 1'
#
loop_
_entity.id
_entity.type
_entity.pdbx_description
1 polymer ?
#
loop_
_entity_poly.entity_id
_entity_poly.type
_entity_poly.pdbx_seq_one_letter_code
_entity_poly.pdbx_strand_id
1 'polypeptide(L)'
;MPFLHPALDNAAAGLASLSAAAAAIGAPDPVAALRQIDCSPQTIRESARTLSSGRDVLVMARLEFERGAHSAERKWGGEPAARFRGCADELDAHYRQAAEAAARTASVGLDLADLLDRLADQTAARVMLIAEGVSPAAVALLAGDRSAEPAVREACATIAEAVERGVATIGEATTFLDAFGTPVLQEEN
;
A
#
# COMPACT_ATOMS: atom_id res chain seq x y z
N MET A 1 2.77 18.38 9.70
CA MET A 1 1.99 17.80 8.58
C MET A 1 1.03 16.78 9.17
N PRO A 2 -0.18 16.56 8.64
CA PRO A 2 -1.06 15.49 9.10
C PRO A 2 -0.52 14.12 8.69
N PHE A 3 -0.89 13.05 9.39
CA PHE A 3 -0.66 11.67 8.88
C PHE A 3 -1.65 11.35 7.77
N LEU A 4 -1.25 10.48 6.84
CA LEU A 4 -2.13 9.98 5.78
C LEU A 4 -3.11 8.95 6.35
N HIS A 5 -2.66 8.15 7.33
CA HIS A 5 -3.49 7.17 8.01
C HIS A 5 -4.18 7.75 9.25
N PRO A 6 -5.52 7.72 9.36
CA PRO A 6 -6.25 8.32 10.49
C PRO A 6 -5.85 7.77 11.86
N ALA A 7 -5.57 6.47 11.97
CA ALA A 7 -5.15 5.86 13.24
C ALA A 7 -3.76 6.37 13.69
N LEU A 8 -2.84 6.63 12.75
CA LEU A 8 -1.53 7.18 13.06
C LEU A 8 -1.62 8.66 13.44
N ASP A 9 -2.54 9.41 12.82
CA ASP A 9 -2.83 10.81 13.19
C ASP A 9 -3.34 10.91 14.64
N ASN A 10 -4.30 10.06 14.99
CA ASN A 10 -4.82 9.95 16.35
C ASN A 10 -3.73 9.53 17.35
N ALA A 11 -2.90 8.53 17.00
CA ALA A 11 -1.79 8.10 17.85
C ALA A 11 -0.76 9.21 18.07
N ALA A 12 -0.42 9.97 17.02
CA ALA A 12 0.47 11.10 17.12
C ALA A 12 -0.07 12.21 18.04
N ALA A 13 -1.38 12.48 18.00
CA ALA A 13 -2.02 13.40 18.95
C ALA A 13 -1.92 12.89 20.40
N GLY A 14 -2.13 11.60 20.62
CA GLY A 14 -1.98 10.96 21.94
C GLY A 14 -0.54 10.97 22.48
N LEU A 15 0.45 11.06 21.60
CA LEU A 15 1.87 11.13 21.97
C LEU A 15 2.38 12.52 22.36
N ALA A 16 1.57 13.57 22.27
CA ALA A 16 2.03 14.96 22.43
C ALA A 16 2.82 15.20 23.73
N SER A 17 2.32 14.70 24.87
CA SER A 17 2.99 14.82 26.16
C SER A 17 4.29 14.03 26.24
N LEU A 18 4.32 12.81 25.66
CA LEU A 18 5.52 11.99 25.61
C LEU A 18 6.59 12.59 24.71
N SER A 19 6.21 13.15 23.55
CA SER A 19 7.11 13.84 22.63
C SER A 19 7.73 15.09 23.28
N ALA A 20 6.93 15.89 24.00
CA ALA A 20 7.44 17.03 24.77
C ALA A 20 8.42 16.60 25.87
N ALA A 21 8.10 15.53 26.60
CA ALA A 21 8.95 14.96 27.64
C ALA A 21 10.26 14.39 27.07
N ALA A 22 10.20 13.71 25.92
CA ALA A 22 11.36 13.20 25.20
C ALA A 22 12.29 14.33 24.73
N ALA A 23 11.73 15.41 24.20
CA ALA A 23 12.49 16.60 23.79
C ALA A 23 13.24 17.24 24.96
N ALA A 24 12.64 17.31 26.16
CA ALA A 24 13.26 17.87 27.36
C ALA A 24 14.53 17.11 27.82
N ILE A 25 14.69 15.86 27.38
CA ILE A 25 15.82 14.99 27.77
C ILE A 25 16.69 14.56 26.58
N GLY A 26 16.42 15.09 25.39
CA GLY A 26 17.11 14.72 24.16
C GLY A 26 16.93 13.24 23.78
N ALA A 27 15.78 12.65 24.09
CA ALA A 27 15.42 11.32 23.61
C ALA A 27 14.82 11.39 22.19
N PRO A 28 14.81 10.27 21.43
CA PRO A 28 14.19 10.21 20.12
C PRO A 28 12.69 10.58 20.18
N ASP A 29 12.21 11.31 19.16
CA ASP A 29 10.80 11.69 19.06
C ASP A 29 9.94 10.49 18.62
N PRO A 30 8.98 10.02 19.46
CA PRO A 30 8.11 8.91 19.10
C PRO A 30 7.17 9.24 17.93
N VAL A 31 6.85 10.51 17.69
CA VAL A 31 6.02 10.92 16.53
C VAL A 31 6.82 10.81 15.24
N ALA A 32 8.11 11.15 15.26
CA ALA A 32 9.00 10.93 14.13
C ALA A 32 9.16 9.44 13.79
N ALA A 33 9.14 8.55 14.78
CA ALA A 33 9.14 7.11 14.54
C ALA A 33 7.88 6.69 13.75
N LEU A 34 6.67 7.08 14.20
CA LEU A 34 5.41 6.77 13.51
C LEU A 34 5.40 7.17 12.02
N ARG A 35 6.14 8.21 11.63
CA ARG A 35 6.23 8.64 10.23
C ARG A 35 6.86 7.61 9.30
N GLN A 36 7.64 6.68 9.83
CA GLN A 36 8.27 5.64 9.03
C GLN A 36 7.26 4.63 8.46
N ILE A 37 6.06 4.53 9.06
CA ILE A 37 4.97 3.66 8.61
C ILE A 37 3.77 4.45 8.05
N ASP A 38 3.90 5.76 7.90
CA ASP A 38 2.84 6.62 7.37
C ASP A 38 2.63 6.34 5.87
N CYS A 39 1.51 5.70 5.56
CA CYS A 39 1.13 5.30 4.22
C CYS A 39 -0.34 5.66 3.96
N SER A 40 -0.74 5.70 2.69
CA SER A 40 -2.14 5.90 2.27
C SER A 40 -2.71 4.62 1.66
N PRO A 41 -3.23 3.67 2.47
CA PRO A 41 -3.97 2.51 1.97
C PRO A 41 -5.11 2.91 1.02
N GLN A 42 -5.78 4.03 1.30
CA GLN A 42 -6.89 4.52 0.49
C GLN A 42 -6.47 4.86 -0.95
N THR A 43 -5.32 5.53 -1.13
CA THR A 43 -4.80 5.84 -2.48
C THR A 43 -4.46 4.57 -3.26
N ILE A 44 -3.96 3.53 -2.58
CA ILE A 44 -3.69 2.22 -3.19
C ILE A 44 -5.01 1.55 -3.61
N ARG A 45 -6.04 1.56 -2.75
CA ARG A 45 -7.38 1.03 -3.08
C ARG A 45 -7.99 1.73 -4.30
N GLU A 46 -7.85 3.05 -4.39
CA GLU A 46 -8.33 3.83 -5.53
C GLU A 46 -7.60 3.48 -6.82
N SER A 47 -6.28 3.31 -6.75
CA SER A 47 -5.46 2.86 -7.89
C SER A 47 -5.87 1.45 -8.35
N ALA A 48 -6.08 0.52 -7.41
CA ALA A 48 -6.55 -0.83 -7.69
C ALA A 48 -7.95 -0.84 -8.33
N ARG A 49 -8.88 -0.01 -7.84
CA ARG A 49 -10.22 0.15 -8.44
C ARG A 49 -10.16 0.72 -9.85
N THR A 50 -9.24 1.66 -10.09
CA THR A 50 -9.00 2.22 -11.43
C THR A 50 -8.51 1.14 -12.40
N LEU A 51 -7.57 0.29 -11.97
CA LEU A 51 -7.11 -0.86 -12.75
C LEU A 51 -8.25 -1.86 -13.03
N SER A 52 -9.09 -2.16 -12.04
CA SER A 52 -10.25 -3.03 -12.24
C SER A 52 -11.24 -2.45 -13.25
N SER A 53 -11.41 -1.12 -13.26
CA SER A 53 -12.26 -0.46 -14.26
C SER A 53 -11.62 -0.51 -15.64
N GLY A 54 -10.29 -0.36 -15.72
CA GLY A 54 -9.51 -0.52 -16.95
C GLY A 54 -9.62 -1.92 -17.56
N ARG A 55 -9.65 -2.97 -16.72
CA ARG A 55 -9.95 -4.34 -17.15
C ARG A 55 -11.29 -4.40 -17.90
N ASP A 56 -12.34 -3.78 -17.37
CA ASP A 56 -13.67 -3.84 -17.98
C ASP A 56 -13.68 -3.16 -19.36
N VAL A 57 -12.94 -2.07 -19.52
CA VAL A 57 -12.71 -1.43 -20.82
C VAL A 57 -12.02 -2.39 -21.80
N LEU A 58 -10.98 -3.11 -21.36
CA LEU A 58 -10.27 -4.09 -22.20
C LEU A 58 -11.18 -5.26 -22.62
N VAL A 59 -12.02 -5.76 -21.70
CA VAL A 59 -13.00 -6.82 -22.01
C VAL A 59 -14.03 -6.33 -23.03
N MET A 60 -14.53 -5.11 -22.87
CA MET A 60 -15.48 -4.53 -23.83
C MET A 60 -14.84 -4.30 -25.20
N ALA A 61 -13.63 -3.74 -25.24
CA ALA A 61 -12.89 -3.54 -26.48
C ALA A 61 -12.64 -4.87 -27.21
N ARG A 62 -12.29 -5.92 -26.48
CA ARG A 62 -12.16 -7.29 -27.01
C ARG A 62 -13.46 -7.79 -27.65
N LEU A 63 -14.59 -7.66 -26.95
CA LEU A 63 -15.90 -8.10 -27.48
C LEU A 63 -16.34 -7.31 -28.72
N GLU A 64 -16.01 -6.03 -28.80
CA GLU A 64 -16.24 -5.22 -30.00
C GLU A 64 -15.32 -5.63 -31.15
N PHE A 65 -14.05 -5.90 -30.85
CA PHE A 65 -13.07 -6.39 -31.81
C PHE A 65 -13.47 -7.75 -32.39
N GLU A 66 -13.80 -8.75 -31.56
CA GLU A 66 -14.25 -10.08 -31.99
C GLU A 66 -15.49 -9.98 -32.91
N ARG A 67 -16.46 -9.12 -32.58
CA ARG A 67 -17.64 -8.86 -33.42
C ARG A 67 -17.26 -8.27 -34.78
N GLY A 68 -16.32 -7.33 -34.80
CA GLY A 68 -15.78 -6.73 -36.03
C GLY A 68 -15.04 -7.74 -36.89
N ALA A 69 -14.16 -8.53 -36.28
CA ALA A 69 -13.38 -9.56 -36.95
C ALA A 69 -14.29 -10.62 -37.59
N HIS A 70 -15.27 -11.13 -36.85
CA HIS A 70 -16.24 -12.09 -37.38
C HIS A 70 -17.08 -11.51 -38.54
N SER A 71 -17.38 -10.20 -38.50
CA SER A 71 -18.06 -9.55 -39.63
C SER A 71 -17.16 -9.38 -40.86
N ALA A 72 -15.85 -9.18 -40.70
CA ALA A 72 -14.91 -9.07 -41.81
C ALA A 72 -14.70 -10.43 -42.49
N GLU A 73 -14.55 -11.49 -41.70
CA GLU A 73 -14.40 -12.86 -42.20
C GLU A 73 -15.58 -13.35 -43.04
N ARG A 74 -16.81 -12.96 -42.70
CA ARG A 74 -17.99 -13.31 -43.52
C ARG A 74 -17.99 -12.66 -44.89
N LYS A 75 -17.24 -11.57 -45.08
CA LYS A 75 -17.18 -10.81 -46.34
C LYS A 75 -15.93 -11.10 -47.16
N TRP A 76 -14.86 -11.60 -46.53
CA TRP A 76 -13.58 -11.91 -47.17
C TRP A 76 -13.33 -13.40 -47.22
N GLY A 77 -12.87 -13.91 -48.36
CA GLY A 77 -12.53 -15.33 -48.55
C GLY A 77 -11.07 -15.53 -48.96
N GLY A 78 -10.59 -16.77 -48.82
CA GLY A 78 -9.25 -17.16 -49.26
C GLY A 78 -8.12 -16.73 -48.32
N GLU A 79 -6.89 -16.76 -48.83
CA GLU A 79 -5.64 -16.50 -48.09
C GLU A 79 -5.63 -15.16 -47.31
N PRO A 80 -6.14 -14.02 -47.83
CA PRO A 80 -6.17 -12.77 -47.06
C PRO A 80 -7.06 -12.85 -45.80
N ALA A 81 -8.17 -13.59 -45.86
CA ALA A 81 -9.05 -13.79 -44.72
C ALA A 81 -8.40 -14.67 -43.64
N ALA A 82 -7.63 -15.70 -44.05
CA ALA A 82 -6.87 -16.54 -43.13
C ALA A 82 -5.77 -15.76 -42.39
N ARG A 83 -5.04 -14.88 -43.10
CA ARG A 83 -4.03 -14.00 -42.48
C ARG A 83 -4.66 -13.00 -41.50
N PHE A 84 -5.77 -12.39 -41.89
CA PHE A 84 -6.51 -11.49 -41.00
C PHE A 84 -6.95 -12.21 -39.72
N ARG A 85 -7.47 -13.44 -39.82
CA ARG A 85 -7.84 -14.25 -38.65
C ARG A 85 -6.64 -14.51 -37.73
N GLY A 86 -5.49 -14.89 -38.28
CA GLY A 86 -4.27 -15.09 -37.48
C GLY A 86 -3.89 -13.86 -36.66
N CYS A 87 -3.85 -12.68 -37.29
CA CYS A 87 -3.58 -11.43 -36.57
C CYS A 87 -4.69 -11.06 -35.57
N ALA A 88 -5.94 -11.42 -35.87
CA ALA A 88 -7.06 -11.18 -34.96
C ALA A 88 -6.99 -12.06 -33.71
N ASP A 89 -6.60 -13.33 -33.86
CA ASP A 89 -6.40 -14.26 -32.74
C ASP A 89 -5.25 -13.80 -31.83
N GLU A 90 -4.16 -13.26 -32.41
CA GLU A 90 -3.05 -12.66 -31.67
C GLU A 90 -3.50 -11.42 -30.86
N LEU A 91 -4.25 -10.51 -31.48
CA LEU A 91 -4.76 -9.33 -30.80
C LEU A 91 -5.79 -9.69 -29.70
N ASP A 92 -6.62 -10.70 -29.93
CA ASP A 92 -7.53 -11.25 -28.92
C ASP A 92 -6.77 -11.77 -27.69
N ALA A 93 -5.68 -12.52 -27.94
CA ALA A 93 -4.81 -13.02 -26.89
C ALA A 93 -4.19 -11.87 -26.08
N HIS A 94 -3.77 -10.78 -26.73
CA HIS A 94 -3.25 -9.59 -26.05
C HIS A 94 -4.31 -8.90 -25.18
N TYR A 95 -5.54 -8.72 -25.67
CA TYR A 95 -6.62 -8.16 -24.86
C TYR A 95 -6.88 -9.00 -23.61
N ARG A 96 -6.92 -10.33 -23.77
CA ARG A 96 -7.12 -11.25 -22.65
C ARG A 96 -5.98 -11.17 -21.63
N GLN A 97 -4.73 -11.23 -22.09
CA GLN A 97 -3.57 -11.13 -21.20
C GLN A 97 -3.53 -9.80 -20.44
N ALA A 98 -3.82 -8.68 -21.13
CA ALA A 98 -3.87 -7.36 -20.51
C ALA A 98 -4.99 -7.26 -19.47
N ALA A 99 -6.19 -7.78 -19.77
CA ALA A 99 -7.30 -7.80 -18.82
C ALA A 99 -6.99 -8.67 -17.59
N GLU A 100 -6.40 -9.85 -17.80
CA GLU A 100 -5.98 -10.73 -16.71
C GLU A 100 -4.88 -10.08 -15.85
N ALA A 101 -3.90 -9.41 -16.46
CA ALA A 101 -2.86 -8.68 -15.75
C ALA A 101 -3.45 -7.54 -14.91
N ALA A 102 -4.34 -6.73 -15.50
CA ALA A 102 -5.03 -5.65 -14.78
C ALA A 102 -5.83 -6.18 -13.59
N ALA A 103 -6.53 -7.32 -13.75
CA ALA A 103 -7.26 -7.96 -12.67
C ALA A 103 -6.34 -8.45 -11.53
N ARG A 104 -5.23 -9.11 -11.87
CA ARG A 104 -4.25 -9.58 -10.87
C ARG A 104 -3.61 -8.42 -10.12
N THR A 105 -3.17 -7.38 -10.83
CA THR A 105 -2.57 -6.19 -10.20
C THR A 105 -3.56 -5.45 -9.31
N ALA A 106 -4.83 -5.34 -9.73
CA ALA A 106 -5.88 -4.77 -8.89
C ALA A 106 -6.09 -5.58 -7.60
N SER A 107 -6.17 -6.90 -7.69
CA SER A 107 -6.32 -7.77 -6.52
C SER A 107 -5.17 -7.59 -5.53
N VAL A 108 -3.93 -7.64 -6.02
CA VAL A 108 -2.74 -7.48 -5.18
C VAL A 108 -2.66 -6.08 -4.58
N GLY A 109 -3.05 -5.04 -5.32
CA GLY A 109 -3.15 -3.69 -4.77
C GLY A 109 -4.14 -3.59 -3.61
N LEU A 110 -5.28 -4.27 -3.69
CA LEU A 110 -6.25 -4.32 -2.59
C LEU A 110 -5.70 -5.07 -1.38
N ASP A 111 -5.11 -6.24 -1.59
CA ASP A 111 -4.51 -7.05 -0.51
C ASP A 111 -3.39 -6.29 0.22
N LEU A 112 -2.54 -5.59 -0.54
CA LEU A 112 -1.48 -4.72 0.00
C LEU A 112 -2.07 -3.56 0.80
N ALA A 113 -3.10 -2.89 0.27
CA ALA A 113 -3.75 -1.81 1.00
C ALA A 113 -4.32 -2.29 2.34
N ASP A 114 -5.00 -3.42 2.35
CA ASP A 114 -5.59 -3.98 3.58
C ASP A 114 -4.52 -4.45 4.58
N LEU A 115 -3.38 -4.95 4.09
CA LEU A 115 -2.24 -5.25 4.95
C LEU A 115 -1.68 -3.99 5.61
N LEU A 116 -1.44 -2.93 4.83
CA LEU A 116 -0.90 -1.66 5.32
C LEU A 116 -1.84 -0.99 6.32
N ASP A 117 -3.15 -1.01 6.05
CA ASP A 117 -4.20 -0.49 6.93
C ASP A 117 -4.19 -1.22 8.30
N ARG A 118 -4.16 -2.56 8.28
CA ARG A 118 -4.06 -3.37 9.51
C ARG A 118 -2.77 -3.11 10.28
N LEU A 119 -1.64 -2.98 9.60
CA LEU A 119 -0.36 -2.70 10.24
C LEU A 119 -0.35 -1.32 10.89
N ALA A 120 -0.90 -0.31 10.22
CA ALA A 120 -1.03 1.03 10.77
C ALA A 120 -1.95 1.05 11.99
N ASP A 121 -3.10 0.36 11.96
CA ASP A 121 -4.01 0.22 13.10
C ASP A 121 -3.35 -0.49 14.29
N GLN A 122 -2.68 -1.62 14.05
CA GLN A 122 -2.00 -2.38 15.11
C GLN A 122 -0.85 -1.58 15.74
N THR A 123 -0.07 -0.87 14.91
CA THR A 123 1.03 -0.02 15.38
C THR A 123 0.48 1.15 16.18
N ALA A 124 -0.55 1.85 15.68
CA ALA A 124 -1.22 2.94 16.38
C ALA A 124 -1.74 2.49 17.76
N ALA A 125 -2.46 1.37 17.81
CA ALA A 125 -3.00 0.83 19.05
C ALA A 125 -1.88 0.46 20.05
N ARG A 126 -0.80 -0.18 19.57
CA ARG A 126 0.33 -0.54 20.43
C ARG A 126 1.04 0.68 21.00
N VAL A 127 1.25 1.70 20.18
CA VAL A 127 1.88 2.96 20.57
C VAL A 127 1.04 3.71 21.59
N MET A 128 -0.28 3.75 21.40
CA MET A 128 -1.20 4.35 22.37
C MET A 128 -1.16 3.64 23.73
N LEU A 129 -1.12 2.30 23.75
CA LEU A 129 -0.98 1.54 25.00
C LEU A 129 0.33 1.87 25.74
N ILE A 130 1.44 2.05 25.02
CA ILE A 130 2.72 2.47 25.61
C ILE A 130 2.61 3.90 26.16
N ALA A 131 2.03 4.81 25.38
CA ALA A 131 1.85 6.21 25.76
C ALA A 131 0.99 6.36 27.02
N GLU A 132 -0.10 5.60 27.11
CA GLU A 132 -0.97 5.56 28.29
C GLU A 132 -0.22 5.04 29.53
N GLY A 133 0.56 3.96 29.38
CA GLY A 133 1.34 3.38 30.46
C GLY A 133 2.44 4.31 31.01
N VAL A 134 3.02 5.17 30.16
CA VAL A 134 4.09 6.10 30.54
C VAL A 134 3.60 7.53 30.82
N SER A 135 2.31 7.82 30.64
CA SER A 135 1.73 9.15 30.81
C SER A 135 2.07 9.81 32.15
N PRO A 136 1.99 9.12 33.32
CA PRO A 136 2.38 9.71 34.59
C PRO A 136 3.86 10.11 34.65
N ALA A 137 4.75 9.31 34.06
CA ALA A 137 6.18 9.60 34.02
C ALA A 137 6.49 10.77 33.09
N ALA A 138 5.82 10.88 31.94
CA ALA A 138 5.94 12.03 31.04
C ALA A 138 5.51 13.32 31.74
N VAL A 139 4.39 13.30 32.48
CA VAL A 139 3.92 14.45 33.27
C VAL A 139 4.89 14.81 34.39
N ALA A 140 5.37 13.83 35.16
CA ALA A 140 6.33 14.05 36.24
C ALA A 140 7.63 14.68 35.71
N LEU A 141 8.13 14.18 34.57
CA LEU A 141 9.33 14.71 33.93
C LEU A 141 9.15 16.16 33.45
N LEU A 142 8.00 16.48 32.85
CA LEU A 142 7.66 17.85 32.45
C LEU A 142 7.51 18.80 33.66
N ALA A 143 7.16 18.27 34.83
CA ALA A 143 7.17 19.02 36.10
C ALA A 143 8.57 19.15 36.73
N GLY A 144 9.61 18.57 36.12
CA GLY A 144 11.00 18.65 36.57
C GLY A 144 11.50 17.43 37.36
N ASP A 145 10.70 16.38 37.53
CA ASP A 145 11.14 15.16 38.19
C ASP A 145 12.01 14.30 37.27
N ARG A 146 13.33 14.42 37.46
CA ARG A 146 14.34 13.69 36.67
C ARG A 146 14.37 12.19 36.99
N SER A 147 13.71 11.70 38.05
CA SER A 147 13.62 10.26 38.31
C SER A 147 12.77 9.52 37.26
N ALA A 148 11.92 10.25 36.52
CA ALA A 148 11.08 9.72 35.45
C ALA A 148 11.78 9.58 34.09
N GLU A 149 13.01 10.10 33.93
CA GLU A 149 13.76 10.03 32.66
C GLU A 149 13.91 8.61 32.08
N PRO A 150 14.26 7.57 32.88
CA PRO A 150 14.46 6.23 32.34
C PRO A 150 13.19 5.67 31.68
N ALA A 151 12.02 5.88 32.31
CA ALA A 151 10.75 5.39 31.80
C ALA A 151 10.37 6.07 30.46
N VAL A 152 10.62 7.38 30.33
CA VAL A 152 10.38 8.12 29.08
C VAL A 152 11.31 7.64 27.97
N ARG A 153 12.61 7.43 28.24
CA ARG A 153 13.56 6.89 27.26
C ARG A 153 13.16 5.48 26.80
N GLU A 154 12.82 4.62 27.75
CA GLU A 154 12.40 3.24 27.48
C GLU A 154 11.13 3.20 26.62
N ALA A 155 10.14 4.04 26.93
CA ALA A 155 8.92 4.14 26.14
C ALA A 155 9.19 4.62 24.70
N CYS A 156 10.05 5.63 24.51
CA CYS A 156 10.42 6.11 23.18
C CYS A 156 11.16 5.03 22.38
N ALA A 157 12.08 4.29 23.01
CA ALA A 157 12.78 3.17 22.39
C ALA A 157 11.80 2.04 22.01
N THR A 158 10.89 1.69 22.91
CA THR A 158 9.88 0.64 22.66
C THR A 158 8.94 1.01 21.52
N ILE A 159 8.56 2.30 21.40
CA ILE A 159 7.77 2.80 20.27
C ILE A 159 8.56 2.69 18.97
N ALA A 160 9.82 3.13 18.96
CA ALA A 160 10.68 3.02 17.78
C ALA A 160 10.81 1.56 17.32
N GLU A 161 11.07 0.63 18.23
CA GLU A 161 11.16 -0.81 17.94
C GLU A 161 9.83 -1.38 17.43
N ALA A 162 8.70 -0.95 17.98
CA ALA A 162 7.37 -1.36 17.50
C ALA A 162 7.15 -0.92 16.05
N VAL A 163 7.55 0.30 15.70
CA VAL A 163 7.45 0.81 14.32
C VAL A 163 8.42 0.09 13.39
N GLU A 164 9.68 -0.10 13.79
CA GLU A 164 10.68 -0.82 12.99
C GLU A 164 10.22 -2.25 12.65
N ARG A 165 9.60 -2.96 13.61
CA ARG A 165 8.98 -4.27 13.36
C ARG A 165 7.83 -4.20 12.36
N GLY A 166 7.00 -3.16 12.44
CA GLY A 166 5.95 -2.90 11.46
C GLY A 166 6.51 -2.69 10.05
N VAL A 167 7.56 -1.87 9.93
CA VAL A 167 8.26 -1.63 8.65
C VAL A 167 8.90 -2.90 8.10
N ALA A 168 9.53 -3.73 8.95
CA ALA A 168 10.10 -5.01 8.53
C ALA A 168 9.04 -5.97 7.97
N THR A 169 7.84 -6.00 8.58
CA THR A 169 6.72 -6.82 8.10
C THR A 169 6.25 -6.37 6.71
N ILE A 170 6.29 -5.07 6.42
CA ILE A 170 6.02 -4.55 5.07
C ILE A 170 7.07 -5.08 4.08
N GLY A 171 8.35 -5.00 4.42
CA GLY A 171 9.44 -5.50 3.58
C GLY A 171 9.27 -6.97 3.19
N GLU A 172 8.95 -7.82 4.17
CA GLU A 172 8.67 -9.24 3.93
C GLU A 172 7.47 -9.45 3.01
N ALA A 173 6.38 -8.71 3.22
CA ALA A 173 5.18 -8.82 2.40
C ALA A 173 5.37 -8.35 0.96
N THR A 174 6.30 -7.41 0.70
CA THR A 174 6.57 -6.91 -0.65
C THR A 174 7.32 -7.87 -1.56
N THR A 175 7.91 -8.95 -1.02
CA THR A 175 8.53 -10.01 -1.86
C THR A 175 7.52 -10.70 -2.79
N PHE A 176 6.23 -10.68 -2.44
CA PHE A 176 5.16 -11.18 -3.31
C PHE A 176 4.93 -10.30 -4.55
N LEU A 177 5.44 -9.06 -4.56
CA LEU A 177 5.28 -8.11 -5.65
C LEU A 177 6.31 -8.29 -6.77
N ASP A 178 7.38 -9.07 -6.57
CA ASP A 178 8.46 -9.27 -7.54
C ASP A 178 7.94 -9.78 -8.89
N ALA A 179 6.89 -10.62 -8.87
CA ALA A 179 6.26 -11.16 -10.06
C ALA A 179 5.54 -10.10 -10.93
N PHE A 180 5.26 -8.91 -10.38
CA PHE A 180 4.59 -7.80 -11.06
C PHE A 180 5.55 -6.77 -11.66
N GLY A 181 6.86 -6.89 -11.41
CA GLY A 181 7.88 -5.99 -11.97
C GLY A 181 8.21 -6.25 -13.44
N THR A 182 7.75 -7.38 -14.00
CA THR A 182 8.03 -7.74 -15.41
C THR A 182 6.94 -7.18 -16.32
N PRO A 183 7.25 -6.29 -17.28
CA PRO A 183 6.25 -5.77 -18.20
C PRO A 183 5.63 -6.90 -19.04
N VAL A 184 4.32 -6.84 -19.23
CA VAL A 184 3.53 -7.83 -20.00
C VAL A 184 3.91 -7.82 -21.49
N LEU A 185 4.46 -6.71 -21.98
CA LEU A 185 5.01 -6.60 -23.32
C LEU A 185 6.54 -6.69 -23.22
N GLN A 186 7.10 -7.81 -23.67
CA GLN A 186 8.50 -7.81 -24.07
C GLN A 186 8.59 -6.98 -25.35
N GLU A 187 9.37 -5.90 -25.32
CA GLU A 187 9.77 -5.22 -26.56
C GLU A 187 10.58 -6.22 -27.39
N GLU A 188 9.94 -6.88 -28.36
CA GLU A 188 10.65 -7.61 -29.39
C GLU A 188 11.41 -6.59 -30.24
N ASN A 189 12.75 -6.62 -30.13
CA ASN A 189 13.68 -5.92 -31.03
C ASN A 189 13.72 -6.60 -32.40
#